data_AF-A0A3D8R9G1-F1
#
_entry.id   AF-A0A3D8R9G1-F1
#
_cell.length_a   1.000
_cell.length_b   1.000
_cell.length_c   1.000
_cell.angle_alpha   90.00
_cell.angle_beta   90.00
_cell.angle_gamma   90.00
#
_symmetry.space_group_name_H-M   'P 1'
#
loop_
_entity.id
_entity.type
_entity.pdbx_description
1 polymer ?
#
loop_
_entity_poly.entity_id
_entity_poly.type
_entity_poly.pdbx_seq_one_letter_code
_entity_poly.pdbx_strand_id
1 'polypeptide(L)'
;MSRYSNAHKNPAGAGDARPTAMQIIRDEGLEGLMTDKVFLITGCTSGIGMEAARAIAATGARVFVTARSLDKGQRVCGGFKPGAVELLQLDTSSLSSVRAAAATFLSKSRKLNVLVCNAGVMRIPTRQESTDGFELQLAMNYLGLVAFLASQGYDARVFLAGFQRLELRAPRV
;
A
#
# COMPACT_ATOMS: atom_id res chain seq x y z
N MET A 1 0.72 11.63 26.00
CA MET A 1 -0.47 11.22 25.22
C MET A 1 -0.33 11.72 23.79
N SER A 2 -0.77 10.94 22.80
CA SER A 2 -0.81 11.39 21.39
C SER A 2 -1.70 12.63 21.26
N ARG A 3 -1.36 13.58 20.38
CA ARG A 3 -2.16 14.78 20.09
C ARG A 3 -3.63 14.45 19.74
N TYR A 4 -3.89 13.26 19.20
CA TYR A 4 -5.23 12.83 18.78
C TYR A 4 -6.00 12.04 19.84
N SER A 5 -5.43 11.81 21.03
CA SER A 5 -6.01 10.90 22.04
C SER A 5 -7.46 11.26 22.41
N ASN A 6 -7.79 12.56 22.46
CA ASN A 6 -9.17 13.01 22.72
C ASN A 6 -10.14 12.70 21.58
N ALA A 7 -9.70 12.85 20.33
CA ALA A 7 -10.53 12.56 19.15
C ALA A 7 -10.90 11.08 19.03
N HIS A 8 -10.11 10.18 19.63
CA HIS A 8 -10.38 8.74 19.64
C HIS A 8 -11.30 8.27 20.77
N LYS A 9 -11.71 9.15 21.70
CA LYS A 9 -12.56 8.76 22.84
C LYS A 9 -13.97 8.33 22.41
N ASN A 10 -14.59 9.07 21.50
CA ASN A 10 -15.97 8.86 21.04
C ASN A 10 -16.04 8.88 19.51
N PRO A 11 -15.70 7.76 18.83
CA PRO A 11 -15.78 7.69 17.37
C PRO A 11 -17.24 7.72 16.90
N ALA A 12 -17.52 8.54 15.89
CA ALA A 12 -18.87 8.74 15.33
C ALA A 12 -18.98 8.27 13.86
N GLY A 13 -17.91 7.71 13.30
CA GLY A 13 -17.89 7.14 11.96
C GLY A 13 -17.15 8.01 10.95
N ALA A 14 -17.59 8.00 9.70
CA ALA A 14 -16.94 8.74 8.63
C ALA A 14 -17.11 10.26 8.85
N GLY A 15 -16.01 11.02 8.71
CA GLY A 15 -16.02 12.48 8.90
C GLY A 15 -16.07 12.92 10.37
N ASP A 16 -15.85 12.01 11.32
CA ASP A 16 -15.74 12.37 12.74
C ASP A 16 -14.44 13.14 13.06
N ALA A 17 -14.25 13.46 14.35
CA ALA A 17 -13.14 14.28 14.81
C ALA A 17 -11.74 13.64 14.67
N ARG A 18 -11.65 12.35 14.28
CA ARG A 18 -10.34 11.69 14.11
C ARG A 18 -9.60 12.30 12.91
N PRO A 19 -8.26 12.43 13.01
CA PRO A 19 -7.50 13.10 11.98
C PRO A 19 -7.54 12.32 10.66
N THR A 20 -7.58 13.06 9.56
CA THR A 20 -7.34 12.49 8.22
C THR A 20 -5.85 12.19 8.04
N ALA A 21 -5.51 11.33 7.08
CA ALA A 21 -4.11 11.07 6.74
C ALA A 21 -3.37 12.36 6.32
N MET A 22 -4.04 13.24 5.57
CA MET A 22 -3.50 14.56 5.21
C MET A 22 -3.29 15.47 6.42
N GLN A 23 -4.20 15.46 7.39
CA GLN A 23 -4.01 16.23 8.62
C GLN A 23 -2.76 15.75 9.34
N ILE A 24 -2.56 14.43 9.45
CA ILE A 24 -1.35 13.86 10.09
C ILE A 24 -0.08 14.31 9.37
N ILE A 25 -0.05 14.29 8.04
CA ILE A 25 1.12 14.76 7.27
C ILE A 25 1.46 16.23 7.57
N ARG A 26 0.45 17.11 7.65
CA ARG A 26 0.65 18.53 7.98
C ARG A 26 1.08 18.75 9.42
N ASP A 27 0.41 18.07 10.34
CA ASP A 27 0.64 18.15 11.78
C ASP A 27 2.05 17.73 12.18
N GLU A 28 2.62 16.79 11.44
CA GLU A 28 4.00 16.31 11.59
C GLU A 28 5.00 17.08 10.68
N GLY A 29 4.53 18.07 9.92
CA GLY A 29 5.35 18.93 9.07
C GLY A 29 6.04 18.20 7.92
N LEU A 30 5.46 17.13 7.39
CA LEU A 30 6.12 16.21 6.44
C LEU A 30 5.91 16.56 4.95
N GLU A 31 5.13 17.60 4.64
CA GLU A 31 4.88 18.02 3.25
C GLU A 31 6.18 18.38 2.53
N GLY A 32 6.43 17.75 1.38
CA GLY A 32 7.66 17.94 0.60
C GLY A 32 8.97 17.44 1.23
N LEU A 33 8.95 16.75 2.38
CA LEU A 33 10.17 16.36 3.10
C LEU A 33 10.69 14.94 2.82
N MET A 34 9.96 14.11 2.07
CA MET A 34 10.35 12.71 1.79
C MET A 34 10.77 12.47 0.33
N THR A 35 11.33 13.48 -0.32
CA THR A 35 11.69 13.45 -1.75
C THR A 35 12.68 12.35 -2.14
N ASP A 36 13.47 11.85 -1.20
CA ASP A 36 14.41 10.75 -1.42
C ASP A 36 13.80 9.36 -1.17
N LYS A 37 12.54 9.27 -0.76
CA LYS A 37 11.88 8.01 -0.37
C LYS A 37 11.02 7.44 -1.48
N VAL A 38 11.03 6.11 -1.57
CA VAL A 38 10.19 5.33 -2.48
C VAL A 38 9.20 4.49 -1.69
N PHE A 39 7.91 4.67 -1.97
CA PHE A 39 6.82 3.91 -1.38
C PHE A 39 6.15 3.05 -2.44
N LEU A 40 5.72 1.84 -2.07
CA LEU A 40 4.80 1.03 -2.87
C LEU A 40 3.60 0.66 -2.01
N ILE A 41 2.40 0.95 -2.50
CA ILE A 41 1.15 0.72 -1.77
C ILE A 41 0.29 -0.24 -2.58
N THR A 42 -0.05 -1.37 -1.99
CA THR A 42 -0.85 -2.39 -2.68
C THR A 42 -2.35 -2.09 -2.59
N GLY A 43 -3.12 -2.37 -3.64
CA GLY A 43 -4.59 -2.28 -3.60
C GLY A 43 -5.14 -0.86 -3.50
N CYS A 44 -4.64 0.05 -4.34
CA CYS A 44 -4.92 1.49 -4.25
C CYS A 44 -6.17 1.96 -5.00
N THR A 45 -7.01 1.06 -5.50
CA THR A 45 -8.17 1.45 -6.32
C THR A 45 -9.35 2.03 -5.54
N SER A 46 -9.31 1.98 -4.19
CA SER A 46 -10.35 2.49 -3.31
C SER A 46 -9.88 2.53 -1.85
N GLY A 47 -10.62 3.23 -0.98
CA GLY A 47 -10.49 3.12 0.48
C GLY A 47 -9.14 3.58 1.03
N ILE A 48 -8.63 2.87 2.03
CA ILE A 48 -7.45 3.26 2.81
C ILE A 48 -6.20 3.42 1.93
N GLY A 49 -5.95 2.50 1.00
CA GLY A 49 -4.79 2.57 0.10
C GLY A 49 -4.77 3.83 -0.76
N MET A 50 -5.93 4.28 -1.26
CA MET A 50 -6.04 5.50 -2.06
C MET A 50 -5.73 6.75 -1.22
N GLU A 51 -6.29 6.85 -0.01
CA GLU A 51 -6.04 8.00 0.87
C GLU A 51 -4.61 8.00 1.43
N ALA A 52 -4.03 6.83 1.68
CA ALA A 52 -2.61 6.69 2.01
C ALA A 52 -1.72 7.18 0.85
N ALA A 53 -2.03 6.81 -0.39
CA ALA A 53 -1.30 7.29 -1.56
C ALA A 53 -1.39 8.81 -1.70
N ARG A 54 -2.57 9.41 -1.46
CA ARG A 54 -2.75 10.87 -1.49
C ARG A 54 -1.88 11.56 -0.45
N ALA A 55 -1.90 11.09 0.79
CA ALA A 55 -1.13 11.65 1.88
C ALA A 55 0.39 11.50 1.68
N ILE A 56 0.84 10.32 1.26
CA ILE A 56 2.26 10.06 1.02
C ILE A 56 2.76 10.84 -0.21
N ALA A 57 1.97 10.99 -1.27
CA ALA A 57 2.36 11.82 -2.40
C ALA A 57 2.57 13.30 -2.01
N ALA A 58 1.82 13.81 -1.03
CA ALA A 58 2.00 15.17 -0.52
C ALA A 58 3.34 15.38 0.22
N THR A 59 3.99 14.32 0.69
CA THR A 59 5.33 14.41 1.29
C THR A 59 6.44 14.57 0.24
N GLY A 60 6.11 14.54 -1.05
CA GLY A 60 7.08 14.60 -2.14
C GLY A 60 7.78 13.27 -2.43
N ALA A 61 7.41 12.19 -1.73
CA ALA A 61 7.94 10.86 -2.00
C ALA A 61 7.55 10.36 -3.40
N ARG A 62 8.37 9.46 -3.95
CA ARG A 62 8.01 8.70 -5.16
C ARG A 62 7.09 7.56 -4.76
N VAL A 63 5.86 7.56 -5.26
CA VAL A 63 4.83 6.61 -4.84
C VAL A 63 4.40 5.71 -5.99
N PHE A 64 4.54 4.40 -5.80
CA PHE A 64 3.96 3.38 -6.64
C PHE A 64 2.62 2.94 -6.05
N VAL A 65 1.56 3.06 -6.83
CA VAL A 65 0.22 2.57 -6.47
C VAL A 65 -0.07 1.32 -7.28
N THR A 66 -0.60 0.28 -6.63
CA THR A 66 -0.94 -0.94 -7.37
C THR A 66 -2.44 -1.15 -7.56
N ALA A 67 -2.78 -1.77 -8.70
CA ALA A 67 -4.13 -2.15 -9.03
C ALA A 67 -4.15 -3.48 -9.79
N ARG A 68 -5.20 -4.27 -9.59
CA ARG A 68 -5.47 -5.48 -10.39
C ARG A 68 -5.90 -5.12 -11.82
N SER A 69 -6.80 -4.15 -11.93
CA SER A 69 -7.30 -3.60 -13.20
C SER A 69 -6.62 -2.27 -13.47
N LEU A 70 -5.89 -2.20 -14.59
CA LEU A 70 -5.20 -0.98 -15.02
C LEU A 70 -6.19 0.16 -15.26
N ASP A 71 -7.34 -0.09 -15.88
CA ASP A 71 -8.36 0.94 -16.14
C ASP A 71 -8.87 1.58 -14.83
N LYS A 72 -9.14 0.77 -13.80
CA LYS A 72 -9.52 1.28 -12.47
C LYS A 72 -8.37 2.07 -11.84
N GLY A 73 -7.14 1.56 -11.97
CA GLY A 73 -5.94 2.23 -11.50
C GLY A 73 -5.71 3.60 -12.15
N GLN A 74 -5.86 3.70 -13.47
CA GLN A 74 -5.68 4.95 -14.23
C GLN A 74 -6.70 6.00 -13.84
N ARG A 75 -7.97 5.62 -13.66
CA ARG A 75 -9.00 6.54 -13.14
C ARG A 75 -8.61 7.12 -11.78
N VAL A 76 -8.05 6.30 -10.90
CA VAL A 76 -7.58 6.75 -9.58
C VAL A 76 -6.37 7.66 -9.70
N CYS A 77 -5.38 7.29 -10.53
CA CYS A 77 -4.20 8.11 -10.81
C CYS A 77 -4.56 9.49 -11.40
N GLY A 78 -5.65 9.59 -12.16
CA GLY A 78 -6.15 10.87 -12.69
C GLY A 78 -6.55 11.90 -11.63
N GLY A 79 -6.80 11.46 -10.38
CA GLY A 79 -7.06 12.36 -9.24
C GLY A 79 -5.80 12.95 -8.59
N PHE A 80 -4.61 12.59 -9.05
CA PHE A 80 -3.34 13.05 -8.52
C PHE A 80 -2.73 14.13 -9.44
N LYS A 81 -1.82 14.94 -8.89
CA LYS A 81 -0.98 15.80 -9.74
C LYS A 81 -0.20 14.92 -10.73
N PRO A 82 0.00 15.35 -11.98
CA PRO A 82 0.80 14.60 -12.95
C PRO A 82 2.18 14.22 -12.38
N GLY A 83 2.53 12.93 -12.47
CA GLY A 83 3.80 12.40 -11.97
C GLY A 83 3.87 12.18 -10.45
N ALA A 84 2.84 12.52 -9.68
CA ALA A 84 2.85 12.31 -8.23
C ALA A 84 2.78 10.82 -7.82
N VAL A 85 2.20 9.98 -8.68
CA VAL A 85 2.11 8.53 -8.47
C VAL A 85 2.39 7.78 -9.77
N GLU A 86 2.94 6.57 -9.65
CA GLU A 86 3.14 5.63 -10.75
C GLU A 86 2.27 4.39 -10.56
N LEU A 87 1.50 4.04 -11.59
CA LEU A 87 0.66 2.85 -11.56
C LEU A 87 1.46 1.59 -11.88
N LEU A 88 1.28 0.55 -11.05
CA LEU A 88 1.82 -0.78 -11.25
C LEU A 88 0.68 -1.80 -11.27
N GLN A 89 0.61 -2.65 -12.29
CA GLN A 89 -0.35 -3.76 -12.28
C GLN A 89 0.11 -4.82 -11.29
N LEU A 90 -0.76 -5.20 -10.36
CA LEU A 90 -0.50 -6.26 -9.38
C LEU A 90 -1.80 -6.91 -8.93
N ASP A 91 -1.88 -8.22 -9.14
CA ASP A 91 -2.84 -9.09 -8.47
C ASP A 91 -2.12 -9.98 -7.45
N THR A 92 -2.32 -9.68 -6.17
CA THR A 92 -1.70 -10.44 -5.07
C THR A 92 -2.29 -11.83 -4.91
N SER A 93 -3.37 -12.18 -5.61
CA SER A 93 -3.87 -13.56 -5.64
C SER A 93 -3.15 -14.44 -6.67
N SER A 94 -2.33 -13.86 -7.55
CA SER A 94 -1.63 -14.56 -8.63
C SER A 94 -0.11 -14.41 -8.52
N LEU A 95 0.61 -15.50 -8.28
CA LEU A 95 2.07 -15.47 -8.14
C LEU A 95 2.79 -15.06 -9.42
N SER A 96 2.22 -15.35 -10.59
CA SER A 96 2.75 -14.86 -11.87
C SER A 96 2.61 -13.34 -12.00
N SER A 97 1.46 -12.78 -11.60
CA SER A 97 1.26 -11.33 -11.53
C SER A 97 2.23 -10.66 -10.56
N VAL A 98 2.45 -11.26 -9.38
CA VAL A 98 3.41 -10.78 -8.38
C VAL A 98 4.82 -10.69 -8.96
N ARG A 99 5.31 -11.74 -9.64
CA ARG A 99 6.63 -11.74 -10.28
C ARG A 99 6.76 -10.67 -11.37
N ALA A 100 5.74 -10.53 -12.22
CA ALA A 100 5.73 -9.52 -13.28
C ALA A 100 5.74 -8.08 -12.72
N ALA A 101 4.95 -7.83 -11.67
CA ALA A 101 4.91 -6.56 -10.97
C ALA A 101 6.26 -6.23 -10.33
N ALA A 102 6.89 -7.21 -9.67
CA ALA A 102 8.20 -7.05 -9.08
C ALA A 102 9.27 -6.70 -10.12
N ALA A 103 9.32 -7.43 -11.24
CA ALA A 103 10.24 -7.14 -12.33
C ALA A 103 10.03 -5.72 -12.90
N THR A 104 8.77 -5.32 -13.09
CA THR A 104 8.42 -3.98 -13.58
C THR A 104 8.78 -2.88 -12.58
N PHE A 105 8.61 -3.13 -11.28
CA PHE A 105 9.05 -2.21 -10.24
C PHE A 105 10.58 -2.05 -10.25
N LEU A 106 11.32 -3.16 -10.29
CA LEU A 106 12.78 -3.18 -10.30
C LEU A 106 13.37 -2.50 -11.55
N SER A 107 12.67 -2.54 -12.69
CA SER A 107 13.07 -1.81 -13.89
C SER A 107 12.87 -0.29 -13.77
N LYS A 108 12.00 0.17 -12.86
CA LYS A 108 11.64 1.59 -12.66
C LYS A 108 12.33 2.21 -11.45
N SER A 109 12.64 1.43 -10.43
CA SER A 109 13.26 1.87 -9.20
C SER A 109 14.24 0.84 -8.67
N ARG A 110 15.43 1.30 -8.26
CA ARG A 110 16.42 0.49 -7.55
C ARG A 110 16.30 0.59 -6.03
N LYS A 111 15.24 1.24 -5.54
CA LYS A 111 15.05 1.56 -4.13
C LYS A 111 13.58 1.33 -3.76
N LEU A 112 13.35 0.65 -2.64
CA LEU A 112 12.07 0.56 -1.97
C LEU A 112 12.28 0.86 -0.48
N ASN A 113 11.79 1.99 0.00
CA ASN A 113 11.90 2.34 1.42
C ASN A 113 10.76 1.75 2.24
N VAL A 114 9.55 1.77 1.68
CA VAL A 114 8.34 1.39 2.39
C VAL A 114 7.41 0.61 1.48
N LEU A 115 7.01 -0.59 1.92
CA LEU A 115 5.94 -1.38 1.33
C LEU A 115 4.71 -1.31 2.22
N VAL A 116 3.61 -0.75 1.71
CA VAL A 116 2.31 -0.74 2.37
C VAL A 116 1.43 -1.85 1.80
N CYS A 117 1.35 -2.96 2.53
CA CYS A 117 0.52 -4.11 2.25
C CYS A 117 -0.94 -3.81 2.62
N ASN A 118 -1.67 -3.22 1.69
CA ASN A 118 -3.08 -2.83 1.87
C ASN A 118 -4.06 -3.67 1.02
N ALA A 119 -3.62 -4.27 -0.08
CA ALA A 119 -4.46 -5.18 -0.86
C ALA A 119 -4.94 -6.35 -0.01
N GLY A 120 -6.25 -6.59 -0.01
CA GLY A 120 -6.83 -7.75 0.64
C GLY A 120 -8.32 -7.89 0.41
N VAL A 121 -8.83 -9.07 0.74
CA VAL A 121 -10.24 -9.44 0.70
C VAL A 121 -10.66 -10.03 2.05
N MET A 122 -11.94 -9.86 2.39
CA MET A 122 -12.52 -10.35 3.65
C MET A 122 -13.98 -10.70 3.39
N ARG A 123 -14.57 -11.56 4.24
CA ARG A 123 -15.98 -11.97 4.17
C ARG A 123 -16.35 -12.59 2.82
N ILE A 124 -15.52 -13.51 2.34
CA ILE A 124 -15.84 -14.31 1.16
C ILE A 124 -16.89 -15.36 1.57
N PRO A 125 -18.12 -15.34 1.02
CA PRO A 125 -19.24 -16.16 1.53
C PRO A 125 -19.02 -17.67 1.39
N THR A 126 -18.29 -18.08 0.36
CA THR A 126 -17.92 -19.47 0.08
C THR A 126 -16.42 -19.55 -0.16
N ARG A 127 -15.82 -20.71 0.13
CA ARG A 127 -14.40 -20.92 -0.13
C ARG A 127 -14.14 -20.76 -1.62
N GLN A 128 -13.20 -19.88 -1.96
CA GLN A 128 -12.71 -19.66 -3.31
C GLN A 128 -11.22 -19.96 -3.35
N GLU A 129 -10.72 -20.35 -4.52
CA GLU A 129 -9.31 -20.58 -4.75
C GLU A 129 -8.74 -19.54 -5.70
N SER A 130 -7.48 -19.20 -5.49
CA SER A 130 -6.70 -18.40 -6.44
C SER A 130 -6.29 -19.22 -7.65
N THR A 131 -5.73 -18.56 -8.66
CA THR A 131 -5.20 -19.23 -9.86
C THR A 131 -4.07 -20.22 -9.55
N ASP A 132 -3.42 -20.06 -8.40
CA ASP A 132 -2.33 -20.92 -7.94
C ASP A 132 -2.82 -22.03 -6.97
N GLY A 133 -4.13 -22.20 -6.80
CA GLY A 133 -4.73 -23.29 -6.00
C GLY A 133 -4.77 -23.05 -4.49
N PHE A 134 -4.50 -21.83 -4.02
CA PHE A 134 -4.58 -21.48 -2.60
C PHE A 134 -5.95 -20.89 -2.25
N GLU A 135 -6.38 -21.01 -0.98
CA GLU A 135 -7.56 -20.29 -0.50
C GLU A 135 -7.38 -18.78 -0.72
N LEU A 136 -8.42 -18.11 -1.22
CA LEU A 136 -8.30 -16.76 -1.78
C LEU A 136 -7.87 -15.69 -0.76
N GLN A 137 -8.33 -15.74 0.50
CA GLN A 137 -7.87 -14.80 1.53
C GLN A 137 -6.41 -15.04 1.88
N LEU A 138 -6.01 -16.31 2.05
CA LEU A 138 -4.61 -16.68 2.30
C LEU A 138 -3.70 -16.24 1.14
N ALA A 139 -4.14 -16.48 -0.11
CA ALA A 139 -3.42 -16.09 -1.30
C ALA A 139 -3.20 -14.58 -1.35
N MET A 140 -4.28 -13.81 -1.25
CA MET A 140 -4.27 -12.36 -1.49
C MET A 140 -3.72 -11.54 -0.32
N ASN A 141 -4.10 -11.90 0.91
CA ASN A 141 -3.78 -11.13 2.12
C ASN A 141 -2.41 -11.51 2.71
N TYR A 142 -1.82 -12.62 2.27
CA TYR A 142 -0.56 -13.11 2.83
C TYR A 142 0.43 -13.56 1.75
N LEU A 143 0.14 -14.66 1.04
CA LEU A 143 1.14 -15.32 0.18
C LEU A 143 1.65 -14.39 -0.92
N GLY A 144 0.78 -13.69 -1.64
CA GLY A 144 1.19 -12.76 -2.69
C GLY A 144 1.98 -11.57 -2.17
N LEU A 145 1.66 -11.07 -0.98
CA LEU A 145 2.37 -9.94 -0.36
C LEU A 145 3.77 -10.37 0.12
N VAL A 146 3.87 -11.56 0.74
CA VAL A 146 5.15 -12.16 1.14
C VAL A 146 6.01 -12.46 -0.08
N ALA A 147 5.44 -13.04 -1.13
CA ALA A 147 6.14 -13.31 -2.38
C ALA A 147 6.64 -12.02 -3.05
N PHE A 148 5.82 -10.96 -3.04
CA PHE A 148 6.25 -9.65 -3.54
C PHE A 148 7.43 -9.13 -2.73
N LEU A 149 7.33 -9.10 -1.40
CA LEU A 149 8.41 -8.64 -0.53
C LEU A 149 9.72 -9.42 -0.75
N ALA A 150 9.63 -10.76 -0.80
CA ALA A 150 10.80 -11.63 -1.00
C ALA A 150 11.50 -11.37 -2.35
N SER A 151 10.77 -10.92 -3.37
CA SER A 151 11.35 -10.58 -4.68
C SER A 151 12.10 -9.24 -4.72
N GLN A 152 11.95 -8.39 -3.70
CA GLN A 152 12.49 -7.03 -3.76
C GLN A 152 14.00 -6.93 -3.49
N GLY A 153 14.62 -7.91 -2.84
CA GLY A 153 16.07 -7.87 -2.56
C GLY A 153 16.56 -6.66 -1.75
N TYR A 154 15.64 -5.86 -1.18
CA TYR A 154 15.93 -4.62 -0.45
C TYR A 154 15.57 -4.74 1.04
N ASP A 155 16.26 -3.96 1.87
CA ASP A 155 15.88 -3.72 3.27
C ASP A 155 14.73 -2.69 3.30
N ALA A 156 13.53 -3.15 2.97
CA ALA A 156 12.33 -2.32 2.94
C ALA A 156 11.57 -2.38 4.28
N ARG A 157 11.06 -1.24 4.75
CA ARG A 157 10.13 -1.23 5.88
C ARG A 157 8.75 -1.71 5.42
N VAL A 158 8.22 -2.74 6.07
CA VAL A 158 6.92 -3.30 5.74
C VAL A 158 5.86 -2.75 6.68
N PHE A 159 4.79 -2.21 6.11
CA PHE A 159 3.59 -1.79 6.82
C PHE A 159 2.43 -2.62 6.30
N LEU A 160 1.78 -3.34 7.20
CA LEU A 160 0.54 -4.05 6.91
C LEU A 160 -0.63 -3.13 7.27
N ALA A 161 -1.47 -2.76 6.30
CA ALA A 161 -2.66 -1.96 6.56
C ALA A 161 -3.81 -2.90 6.98
N GLY A 162 -4.19 -2.85 8.26
CA GLY A 162 -5.15 -3.76 8.89
C GLY A 162 -4.72 -4.17 10.30
N PHE A 163 -5.48 -5.01 11.00
CA PHE A 163 -5.29 -5.40 12.41
C PHE A 163 -3.98 -6.15 12.76
N GLN A 164 -3.01 -6.24 11.86
CA GLN A 164 -1.76 -6.96 12.12
C GLN A 164 -0.59 -6.08 11.76
N ARG A 165 0.13 -5.53 12.74
CA ARG A 165 1.43 -4.88 12.54
C ARG A 165 2.51 -5.96 12.67
N LEU A 166 3.24 -6.24 11.59
CA LEU A 166 4.41 -7.12 11.59
C LEU A 166 5.59 -6.31 11.05
N GLU A 167 6.56 -5.99 11.92
CA GLU A 167 7.83 -5.38 11.51
C GLU A 167 8.82 -6.49 11.18
N LEU A 168 8.95 -6.83 9.89
CA LEU A 168 10.00 -7.73 9.41
C LEU A 168 11.20 -6.90 8.98
N ARG A 169 12.39 -7.21 9.54
CA ARG A 169 13.69 -6.78 9.01
C ARG A 169 14.25 -7.93 8.20
N ALA A 170 14.64 -7.69 6.95
CA ALA A 170 15.35 -8.70 6.18
C ALA A 170 16.73 -8.96 6.83
N PRO A 171 17.21 -10.22 6.87
CA PRO A 171 18.56 -10.50 7.32
C PRO A 171 19.56 -9.88 6.34
N ARG A 172 20.58 -9.20 6.87
CA ARG A 172 21.72 -8.75 6.07
C ARG A 172 22.47 -10.00 5.61
N VAL A 173 22.65 -10.14 4.30
CA VAL A 173 23.61 -11.08 3.70
C VAL A 173 25.00 -10.48 3.80
#